data_AF-G2FUX5-F1
#
_entry.id   AF-G2FUX5-F1
#
_cell.length_a   1.000
_cell.length_b   1.000
_cell.length_c   1.000
_cell.angle_alpha   90.00
_cell.angle_beta   90.00
_cell.angle_gamma   90.00
#
_symmetry.space_group_name_H-M   'P 1'
#
loop_
_entity.id
_entity.type
_entity.pdbx_description
1 polymer ?
#
loop_
_entity_poly.entity_id
_entity_poly.type
_entity_poly.pdbx_seq_one_letter_code
_entity_poly.pdbx_strand_id
1 'polypeptide(L)'
;MRKKTYIGIFLGIVIFIMTVMFFYISGYRFTPLDAAKAHFDVGKNSVSLGDVDFGWGKVYLFKIPKGSRTVIAIKNGFLWRAPAAVYFDQTSAEVINTVGLLSYNGNNGQATVFAVETFDPNIAFVEAGPMGMRTTKEVKVGTPVIFSWDKAIQPTELKPKALTNNGVPLYEYRYPKNTNVISHDELKWYPVDSSLLSESINESPTIEYTGYNPETISADYIPNIEAVIEMYVITPQAYTDHWNWNIIAGNEKSDPSVGIVVAYYIQENTPNKPQFMIKHTIPGAGEVLITGFSGATIYLKSQKGHGTFTLTPNGENGGKVDWTPNS
;
A
#
# COMPACT_ATOMS: atom_id res chain seq x y z
N MET A 1 -52.56 -16.64 -45.25
CA MET A 1 -51.76 -17.01 -44.05
C MET A 1 -50.32 -16.48 -44.09
N ARG A 2 -49.57 -16.65 -45.20
CA ARG A 2 -48.13 -16.29 -45.29
C ARG A 2 -47.77 -14.82 -45.01
N LYS A 3 -48.61 -13.84 -45.40
CA LYS A 3 -48.33 -12.40 -45.19
C LYS A 3 -48.19 -12.00 -43.71
N LYS A 4 -49.01 -12.59 -42.82
CA LYS A 4 -48.94 -12.30 -41.37
C LYS A 4 -47.64 -12.83 -40.74
N THR A 5 -47.14 -13.97 -41.22
CA THR A 5 -45.86 -14.56 -40.79
C THR A 5 -44.67 -13.66 -41.16
N TYR A 6 -44.64 -13.12 -42.38
CA TYR A 6 -43.54 -12.22 -42.79
C TYR A 6 -43.51 -10.91 -42.00
N ILE A 7 -44.68 -10.32 -41.69
CA ILE A 7 -44.75 -9.10 -40.87
C ILE A 7 -44.21 -9.38 -39.45
N GLY A 8 -44.59 -10.52 -38.86
CA GLY A 8 -44.07 -10.91 -37.54
C GLY A 8 -42.56 -11.09 -37.52
N ILE A 9 -42.00 -11.78 -38.54
CA ILE A 9 -40.54 -11.97 -38.68
C ILE A 9 -39.83 -10.62 -38.83
N PHE A 10 -40.33 -9.74 -39.71
CA PHE A 10 -39.75 -8.42 -39.92
C PHE A 10 -39.74 -7.59 -38.63
N LEU A 11 -40.87 -7.56 -37.90
CA LEU A 11 -40.98 -6.83 -36.65
C LEU A 11 -40.03 -7.37 -35.58
N GLY A 12 -39.86 -8.70 -35.50
CA GLY A 12 -38.88 -9.34 -34.64
C GLY A 12 -37.43 -8.94 -34.97
N ILE A 13 -37.08 -8.89 -36.26
CA ILE A 13 -35.74 -8.43 -36.71
C ILE A 13 -35.50 -6.97 -36.33
N VAL A 14 -36.50 -6.09 -36.51
CA VAL A 14 -36.38 -4.67 -36.16
C VAL A 14 -36.16 -4.50 -34.64
N ILE A 15 -36.92 -5.21 -33.80
CA ILE A 15 -36.72 -5.19 -32.34
C ILE A 15 -35.33 -5.70 -31.96
N PHE A 16 -34.86 -6.78 -32.59
CA PHE A 16 -33.53 -7.31 -32.36
C PHE A 16 -32.43 -6.29 -32.71
N ILE A 17 -32.52 -5.65 -33.88
CA ILE A 17 -31.56 -4.62 -34.30
C ILE A 17 -31.59 -3.43 -33.32
N MET A 18 -32.76 -2.95 -32.93
CA MET A 18 -32.88 -1.86 -31.95
C MET A 18 -32.26 -2.24 -30.60
N THR A 19 -32.45 -3.48 -30.16
CA THR A 19 -31.86 -3.99 -28.90
C THR A 19 -30.34 -4.04 -28.99
N VAL A 20 -29.78 -4.59 -30.06
CA VAL A 20 -28.32 -4.63 -30.28
C VAL A 20 -27.75 -3.21 -30.36
N MET A 21 -28.42 -2.31 -31.07
CA MET A 21 -28.00 -0.91 -31.20
C MET A 21 -28.06 -0.19 -29.85
N PHE A 22 -29.08 -0.44 -29.02
CA PHE A 22 -29.19 0.09 -27.66
C PHE A 22 -28.02 -0.35 -26.79
N PHE A 23 -27.67 -1.64 -26.77
CA PHE A 23 -26.49 -2.14 -26.06
C PHE A 23 -25.18 -1.52 -26.58
N TYR A 24 -25.04 -1.40 -27.90
CA TYR A 24 -23.86 -0.81 -28.52
C TYR A 24 -23.69 0.67 -28.15
N ILE A 25 -24.77 1.46 -28.17
CA ILE A 25 -24.74 2.87 -27.76
C ILE A 25 -24.47 2.99 -26.25
N SER A 26 -24.94 2.03 -25.44
CA SER A 26 -24.68 1.95 -24.00
C SER A 26 -23.24 1.52 -23.63
N GLY A 27 -22.35 1.39 -24.61
CA GLY A 27 -20.93 1.06 -24.40
C GLY A 27 -20.63 -0.44 -24.28
N TYR A 28 -21.60 -1.33 -24.55
CA TYR A 28 -21.34 -2.76 -24.56
C TYR A 28 -20.69 -3.20 -25.88
N ARG A 29 -19.74 -4.13 -25.81
CA ARG A 29 -19.00 -4.70 -26.95
C ARG A 29 -18.86 -6.21 -26.82
N PHE A 30 -18.53 -6.89 -27.92
CA PHE A 30 -18.33 -8.34 -27.92
C PHE A 30 -16.96 -8.76 -27.40
N THR A 31 -15.96 -7.88 -27.46
CA THR A 31 -14.60 -8.15 -26.96
C THR A 31 -14.23 -7.18 -25.85
N PRO A 32 -13.38 -7.60 -24.89
CA PRO A 32 -12.91 -6.74 -23.81
C PRO A 32 -12.09 -5.55 -24.33
N LEU A 33 -11.25 -5.76 -25.35
CA LEU A 33 -10.44 -4.70 -25.95
C LEU A 33 -11.30 -3.62 -26.62
N ASP A 34 -12.34 -4.02 -27.37
CA ASP A 34 -13.25 -3.05 -27.99
C ASP A 34 -14.04 -2.27 -26.94
N ALA A 35 -14.44 -2.92 -25.84
CA ALA A 35 -15.09 -2.25 -24.72
C ALA A 35 -14.18 -1.18 -24.10
N ALA A 36 -12.90 -1.52 -23.89
CA ALA A 36 -11.92 -0.59 -23.32
C ALA A 36 -11.65 0.60 -24.27
N LYS A 37 -11.45 0.35 -25.57
CA LYS A 37 -11.27 1.41 -26.58
C LYS A 37 -12.51 2.28 -26.82
N ALA A 38 -13.70 1.74 -26.54
CA ALA A 38 -14.95 2.47 -26.62
C ALA A 38 -15.18 3.41 -25.43
N HIS A 39 -14.38 3.30 -24.36
CA HIS A 39 -14.42 4.25 -23.25
C HIS A 39 -14.10 5.67 -23.75
N PHE A 40 -14.87 6.66 -23.29
CA PHE A 40 -14.82 8.03 -23.80
C PHE A 40 -13.44 8.70 -23.65
N ASP A 41 -12.66 8.24 -22.66
CA ASP A 41 -11.33 8.80 -22.32
C ASP A 41 -10.15 8.14 -23.07
N VAL A 42 -10.39 7.13 -23.92
CA VAL A 42 -9.34 6.37 -24.62
C VAL A 42 -9.32 6.69 -26.11
N GLY A 43 -10.46 6.49 -26.78
CA GLY A 43 -10.57 6.62 -28.22
C GLY A 43 -9.91 5.49 -29.03
N LYS A 44 -10.15 5.50 -30.34
CA LYS A 44 -9.77 4.39 -31.23
C LYS A 44 -8.27 4.32 -31.56
N ASN A 45 -7.59 5.46 -31.52
CA ASN A 45 -6.18 5.63 -31.94
C ASN A 45 -5.19 5.42 -30.79
N SER A 46 -5.63 4.81 -29.69
CA SER A 46 -4.79 4.52 -28.53
C SER A 46 -3.77 3.43 -28.82
N VAL A 47 -2.53 3.62 -28.38
CA VAL A 47 -1.47 2.60 -28.45
C VAL A 47 -1.53 1.73 -27.19
N SER A 48 -1.53 0.41 -27.35
CA SER A 48 -1.54 -0.52 -26.22
C SER A 48 -0.16 -0.56 -25.56
N LEU A 49 -0.12 -0.38 -24.24
CA LEU A 49 1.08 -0.56 -23.40
C LEU A 49 1.14 -1.96 -22.76
N GLY A 50 -0.02 -2.62 -22.63
CA GLY A 50 -0.13 -3.97 -22.12
C GLY A 50 -1.51 -4.23 -21.51
N ASP A 51 -1.73 -5.45 -21.04
CA ASP A 51 -2.98 -5.85 -20.41
C ASP A 51 -2.77 -6.89 -19.30
N VAL A 52 -3.77 -7.01 -18.43
CA VAL A 52 -3.84 -7.99 -17.33
C VAL A 52 -5.21 -8.65 -17.35
N ASP A 53 -5.23 -9.97 -17.30
CA ASP A 53 -6.45 -10.78 -17.26
C ASP A 53 -6.72 -11.29 -15.84
N PHE A 54 -7.89 -10.96 -15.30
CA PHE A 54 -8.37 -11.39 -13.98
C PHE A 54 -9.44 -12.49 -14.09
N GLY A 55 -9.70 -13.01 -15.29
CA GLY A 55 -10.74 -14.01 -15.58
C GLY A 55 -12.16 -13.44 -15.63
N TRP A 56 -12.54 -12.62 -14.65
CA TRP A 56 -13.83 -11.90 -14.61
C TRP A 56 -13.79 -10.53 -15.29
N GLY A 57 -12.59 -9.99 -15.50
CA GLY A 57 -12.34 -8.69 -16.11
C GLY A 57 -10.95 -8.64 -16.74
N LYS A 58 -10.73 -7.67 -17.63
CA LYS A 58 -9.43 -7.36 -18.21
C LYS A 58 -9.09 -5.90 -18.03
N VAL A 59 -7.87 -5.61 -17.60
CA VAL A 59 -7.36 -4.25 -17.49
C VAL A 59 -6.42 -3.99 -18.65
N TYR A 60 -6.64 -2.89 -19.36
CA TYR A 60 -5.81 -2.45 -20.47
C TYR A 60 -5.12 -1.14 -20.13
N LEU A 61 -3.86 -1.03 -20.54
CA LEU A 61 -3.08 0.19 -20.45
C LEU A 61 -2.89 0.76 -21.84
N PHE A 62 -3.20 2.03 -22.00
CA PHE A 62 -3.14 2.74 -23.26
C PHE A 62 -2.31 4.01 -23.14
N LYS A 63 -1.60 4.35 -24.21
CA LYS A 63 -0.97 5.65 -24.42
C LYS A 63 -1.76 6.42 -25.47
N ILE A 64 -2.17 7.63 -25.13
CA ILE A 64 -2.83 8.58 -26.02
C ILE A 64 -2.07 9.91 -26.00
N PRO A 65 -2.31 10.84 -26.95
CA PRO A 65 -1.60 12.13 -26.96
C PRO A 65 -1.77 12.98 -25.69
N LYS A 66 -2.82 12.75 -24.90
CA LYS A 66 -3.06 13.44 -23.63
C LYS A 66 -2.38 12.79 -22.42
N GLY A 67 -1.77 11.61 -22.60
CA GLY A 67 -1.16 10.83 -21.52
C GLY A 67 -1.61 9.37 -21.51
N SER A 68 -1.37 8.69 -20.39
CA SER A 68 -1.69 7.27 -20.26
C SER A 68 -3.09 7.06 -19.67
N ARG A 69 -3.73 5.96 -20.03
CA ARG A 69 -5.08 5.57 -19.59
C ARG A 69 -5.07 4.11 -19.16
N THR A 70 -5.58 3.83 -17.97
CA THR A 70 -5.80 2.47 -17.48
C THR A 70 -7.30 2.20 -17.43
N VAL A 71 -7.76 1.16 -18.11
CA VAL A 71 -9.19 0.93 -18.35
C VAL A 71 -9.53 -0.50 -17.99
N ILE A 72 -10.56 -0.70 -17.18
CA ILE A 72 -11.07 -2.04 -16.88
C ILE A 72 -12.26 -2.35 -17.78
N ALA A 73 -12.22 -3.49 -18.46
CA ALA A 73 -13.32 -4.08 -19.19
C ALA A 73 -13.86 -5.28 -18.40
N ILE A 74 -15.13 -5.23 -18.04
CA ILE A 74 -15.80 -6.24 -17.21
C ILE A 74 -16.80 -7.01 -18.06
N LYS A 75 -16.83 -8.33 -17.86
CA LYS A 75 -17.76 -9.21 -18.56
C LYS A 75 -19.15 -9.12 -17.92
N ASN A 76 -20.18 -8.96 -18.74
CA ASN A 76 -21.58 -9.03 -18.34
C ASN A 76 -22.35 -9.92 -19.32
N GLY A 77 -22.58 -11.17 -18.94
CA GLY A 77 -23.09 -12.21 -19.83
C GLY A 77 -22.12 -12.49 -20.99
N PHE A 78 -22.60 -12.30 -22.23
CA PHE A 78 -21.80 -12.45 -23.45
C PHE A 78 -21.14 -11.16 -23.93
N LEU A 79 -21.44 -10.03 -23.28
CA LEU A 79 -20.93 -8.71 -23.65
C LEU A 79 -19.93 -8.21 -22.62
N TRP A 80 -19.15 -7.20 -23.02
CA TRP A 80 -18.16 -6.52 -22.21
C TRP A 80 -18.48 -5.04 -22.15
N ARG A 81 -18.22 -4.41 -21.02
CA ARG A 81 -18.34 -2.96 -20.85
C ARG A 81 -17.14 -2.46 -20.06
N ALA A 82 -16.66 -1.26 -20.38
CA ALA A 82 -15.66 -0.58 -19.58
C ALA A 82 -16.33 0.45 -18.66
N PRO A 83 -16.56 0.14 -17.36
CA PRO A 83 -17.26 1.06 -16.47
C PRO A 83 -16.35 2.15 -15.89
N ALA A 84 -15.03 1.96 -15.91
CA ALA A 84 -14.09 2.89 -15.29
C ALA A 84 -12.80 2.97 -16.09
N ALA A 85 -12.22 4.17 -16.07
CA ALA A 85 -10.86 4.43 -16.50
C ALA A 85 -10.21 5.39 -15.51
N VAL A 86 -8.90 5.24 -15.34
CA VAL A 86 -8.04 6.17 -14.62
C VAL A 86 -7.07 6.77 -15.61
N TYR A 87 -6.82 8.06 -15.49
CA TYR A 87 -5.94 8.79 -16.37
C TYR A 87 -4.73 9.34 -15.64
N PHE A 88 -3.62 9.35 -16.36
CA PHE A 88 -2.42 10.10 -16.01
C PHE A 88 -2.16 11.04 -17.16
N ASP A 89 -2.30 12.34 -16.91
CA ASP A 89 -1.94 13.32 -17.90
C ASP A 89 -0.44 13.30 -18.11
N GLN A 90 -0.01 13.63 -19.34
CA GLN A 90 1.40 13.59 -19.69
C GLN A 90 2.15 14.69 -18.94
N THR A 91 2.72 14.35 -17.79
CA THR A 91 3.61 15.25 -17.05
C THR A 91 4.96 15.32 -17.76
N SER A 92 5.53 16.53 -17.81
CA SER A 92 6.78 16.86 -18.49
C SER A 92 7.92 15.91 -18.14
N ALA A 93 8.55 15.29 -19.14
CA ALA A 93 9.87 14.63 -19.13
C ALA A 93 10.36 14.08 -17.77
N GLU A 94 9.51 13.36 -17.03
CA GLU A 94 9.93 12.73 -15.78
C GLU A 94 10.80 11.52 -16.08
N VAL A 95 11.82 11.33 -15.25
CA VAL A 95 12.79 10.22 -15.36
C VAL A 95 12.10 8.86 -15.21
N ILE A 96 11.05 8.80 -14.40
CA ILE A 96 10.22 7.63 -14.15
C ILE A 96 8.75 8.06 -14.16
N ASN A 97 7.91 7.36 -14.90
CA ASN A 97 6.51 7.70 -15.13
C ASN A 97 5.59 6.59 -14.67
N THR A 98 4.54 6.94 -13.95
CA THR A 98 3.41 6.02 -13.72
C THR A 98 2.53 6.03 -14.96
N VAL A 99 2.57 4.93 -15.72
CA VAL A 99 1.80 4.77 -16.96
C VAL A 99 0.50 4.01 -16.75
N GLY A 100 0.28 3.47 -15.56
CA GLY A 100 -1.03 2.97 -15.19
C GLY A 100 -1.22 2.76 -13.70
N LEU A 101 -2.44 3.00 -13.23
CA LEU A 101 -2.88 2.75 -11.87
C LEU A 101 -4.38 2.54 -11.92
N LEU A 102 -4.85 1.45 -11.34
CA LEU A 102 -6.26 1.18 -11.15
C LEU A 102 -6.40 0.36 -9.88
N SER A 103 -7.29 0.78 -8.99
CA SER A 103 -7.79 -0.03 -7.90
C SER A 103 -9.30 -0.15 -8.06
N TYR A 104 -9.78 -1.37 -8.28
CA TYR A 104 -11.18 -1.66 -8.53
C TYR A 104 -11.72 -2.61 -7.46
N ASN A 105 -12.85 -2.23 -6.87
CA ASN A 105 -13.61 -3.04 -5.94
C ASN A 105 -15.06 -3.09 -6.40
N GLY A 106 -15.52 -4.23 -6.93
CA GLY A 106 -16.88 -4.39 -7.40
C GLY A 106 -17.39 -5.82 -7.28
N ASN A 107 -18.66 -6.03 -7.63
CA ASN A 107 -19.35 -7.31 -7.41
C ASN A 107 -18.73 -8.49 -8.17
N ASN A 108 -18.01 -8.24 -9.26
CA ASN A 108 -17.38 -9.29 -10.07
C ASN A 108 -16.01 -9.72 -9.53
N GLY A 109 -15.43 -8.92 -8.63
CA GLY A 109 -14.11 -9.16 -8.07
C GLY A 109 -13.38 -7.87 -7.75
N GLN A 110 -12.17 -8.06 -7.24
CA GLN A 110 -11.26 -6.99 -6.89
C GLN A 110 -9.99 -7.10 -7.73
N ALA A 111 -9.45 -5.96 -8.13
CA ALA A 111 -8.24 -5.91 -8.92
C ALA A 111 -7.47 -4.64 -8.62
N THR A 112 -6.15 -4.77 -8.52
CA THR A 112 -5.23 -3.64 -8.57
C THR A 112 -4.25 -3.86 -9.69
N VAL A 113 -4.03 -2.83 -10.51
CA VAL A 113 -2.99 -2.80 -11.54
C VAL A 113 -2.17 -1.54 -11.34
N PHE A 114 -0.86 -1.70 -11.38
CA PHE A 114 0.10 -0.60 -11.32
C PHE A 114 1.15 -0.81 -12.40
N ALA A 115 1.48 0.23 -13.16
CA ALA A 115 2.46 0.14 -14.22
C ALA A 115 3.35 1.36 -14.29
N VAL A 116 4.61 1.10 -14.57
CA VAL A 116 5.69 2.08 -14.50
C VAL A 116 6.55 1.97 -15.74
N GLU A 117 6.94 3.10 -16.31
CA GLU A 117 7.90 3.21 -17.39
C GLU A 117 9.06 4.09 -16.91
N THR A 118 10.30 3.60 -17.02
CA THR A 118 11.49 4.37 -16.64
C THR A 118 12.34 4.71 -17.87
N PHE A 119 12.94 5.89 -17.83
CA PHE A 119 13.96 6.34 -18.77
C PHE A 119 15.35 6.44 -18.11
N ASP A 120 15.46 6.16 -16.80
CA ASP A 120 16.75 6.08 -16.09
C ASP A 120 17.42 4.71 -16.30
N PRO A 121 18.64 4.66 -16.87
CA PRO A 121 19.39 3.42 -16.98
C PRO A 121 19.89 2.88 -15.63
N ASN A 122 19.88 3.68 -14.55
CA ASN A 122 20.33 3.24 -13.23
C ASN A 122 19.26 2.46 -12.46
N ILE A 123 17.99 2.54 -12.88
CA ILE A 123 16.89 1.80 -12.28
C ILE A 123 16.85 0.40 -12.93
N ALA A 124 17.13 -0.61 -12.12
CA ALA A 124 17.13 -2.01 -12.55
C ALA A 124 15.87 -2.75 -12.14
N PHE A 125 15.29 -2.39 -11.00
CA PHE A 125 14.10 -3.03 -10.47
C PHE A 125 13.07 -2.01 -9.99
N VAL A 126 11.80 -2.39 -10.07
CA VAL A 126 10.72 -1.71 -9.36
C VAL A 126 10.09 -2.70 -8.40
N GLU A 127 9.94 -2.28 -7.14
CA GLU A 127 9.22 -3.01 -6.11
C GLU A 127 7.92 -2.30 -5.81
N ALA A 128 6.80 -3.01 -5.80
CA ALA A 128 5.49 -2.46 -5.47
C ALA A 128 4.62 -3.49 -4.75
N GLY A 129 3.67 -2.99 -3.96
CA GLY A 129 2.68 -3.78 -3.25
C GLY A 129 2.67 -3.48 -1.75
N PRO A 130 1.59 -3.88 -1.06
CA PRO A 130 1.50 -3.76 0.39
C PRO A 130 2.44 -4.76 1.06
N MET A 131 2.68 -4.56 2.35
CA MET A 131 3.51 -5.46 3.15
C MET A 131 2.98 -6.91 3.06
N GLY A 132 3.88 -7.88 2.89
CA GLY A 132 3.53 -9.30 2.71
C GLY A 132 3.09 -9.70 1.30
N MET A 133 2.82 -8.74 0.40
CA MET A 133 2.48 -9.00 -1.02
C MET A 133 3.34 -8.16 -1.99
N ARG A 134 4.52 -7.70 -1.53
CA ARG A 134 5.46 -6.94 -2.37
C ARG A 134 6.02 -7.84 -3.46
N THR A 135 6.02 -7.30 -4.66
CA THR A 135 6.59 -7.96 -5.84
C THR A 135 7.66 -7.03 -6.42
N THR A 136 8.81 -7.61 -6.74
CA THR A 136 9.90 -6.92 -7.43
C THR A 136 9.97 -7.43 -8.86
N LYS A 137 10.00 -6.52 -9.84
CA LYS A 137 10.16 -6.85 -11.25
C LYS A 137 11.33 -6.08 -11.84
N GLU A 138 12.11 -6.75 -12.68
CA GLU A 138 13.15 -6.13 -13.49
C GLU A 138 12.51 -5.15 -14.48
N VAL A 139 13.15 -4.01 -14.70
CA VAL A 139 12.69 -2.99 -15.64
C VAL A 139 13.68 -2.78 -16.76
N LYS A 140 13.16 -2.45 -17.94
CA LYS A 140 13.94 -2.08 -19.11
C LYS A 140 13.58 -0.67 -19.51
N VAL A 141 14.60 0.11 -19.85
CA VAL A 141 14.45 1.51 -20.27
C VAL A 141 13.44 1.61 -21.43
N GLY A 142 12.45 2.49 -21.29
CA GLY A 142 11.41 2.73 -22.29
C GLY A 142 10.41 1.58 -22.49
N THR A 143 10.37 0.59 -21.58
CA THR A 143 9.36 -0.48 -21.61
C THR A 143 8.57 -0.46 -20.31
N PRO A 144 7.23 -0.46 -20.37
CA PRO A 144 6.42 -0.48 -19.17
C PRO A 144 6.51 -1.83 -18.45
N VAL A 145 6.70 -1.80 -17.14
CA VAL A 145 6.54 -2.96 -16.26
C VAL A 145 5.16 -2.90 -15.61
N ILE A 146 4.45 -4.02 -15.58
CA ILE A 146 3.08 -4.10 -15.06
C ILE A 146 3.04 -5.00 -13.82
N PHE A 147 2.45 -4.52 -12.75
CA PHE A 147 2.15 -5.25 -11.51
C PHE A 147 0.64 -5.43 -11.39
N SER A 148 0.22 -6.55 -10.81
CA SER A 148 -1.18 -6.87 -10.64
C SER A 148 -1.44 -7.69 -9.38
N TRP A 149 -2.60 -7.47 -8.76
CA TRP A 149 -3.07 -8.21 -7.60
C TRP A 149 -4.57 -8.46 -7.72
N ASP A 150 -5.02 -9.66 -7.35
CA ASP A 150 -6.45 -10.04 -7.24
C ASP A 150 -7.11 -9.47 -5.97
N LYS A 151 -6.74 -8.24 -5.59
CA LYS A 151 -7.23 -7.51 -4.42
C LYS A 151 -7.32 -6.02 -4.72
N ALA A 152 -8.24 -5.33 -4.06
CA ALA A 152 -8.35 -3.88 -4.13
C ALA A 152 -7.39 -3.28 -3.10
N ILE A 153 -6.30 -2.70 -3.57
CA ILE A 153 -5.25 -2.10 -2.75
C ILE A 153 -5.27 -0.60 -3.00
N GLN A 154 -5.21 0.21 -1.95
CA GLN A 154 -5.20 1.65 -2.14
C GLN A 154 -3.86 2.09 -2.76
N PRO A 155 -3.84 3.10 -3.65
CA PRO A 155 -2.60 3.60 -4.24
C PRO A 155 -1.50 3.94 -3.23
N THR A 156 -1.88 4.45 -2.06
CA THR A 156 -0.99 4.81 -0.95
C THR A 156 -0.36 3.61 -0.25
N GLU A 157 -0.99 2.43 -0.33
CA GLU A 157 -0.50 1.19 0.29
C GLU A 157 0.52 0.46 -0.60
N LEU A 158 0.51 0.72 -1.92
CA LEU A 158 1.44 0.10 -2.86
C LEU A 158 2.90 0.46 -2.56
N LYS A 159 3.14 1.63 -1.95
CA LYS A 159 4.45 2.23 -1.63
C LYS A 159 5.55 1.84 -2.65
N PRO A 160 5.38 2.15 -3.96
CA PRO A 160 6.35 1.74 -4.97
C PRO A 160 7.74 2.33 -4.75
N LYS A 161 8.77 1.54 -5.02
CA LYS A 161 10.19 1.94 -4.97
C LYS A 161 10.89 1.54 -6.27
N ALA A 162 11.71 2.44 -6.79
CA ALA A 162 12.60 2.16 -7.90
C ALA A 162 14.02 1.94 -7.36
N LEU A 163 14.63 0.81 -7.71
CA LEU A 163 15.86 0.31 -7.09
C LEU A 163 16.98 0.17 -8.13
N THR A 164 18.22 0.34 -7.67
CA THR A 164 19.43 -0.01 -8.44
C THR A 164 19.61 -1.53 -8.56
N ASN A 165 20.60 -1.96 -9.35
CA ASN A 165 21.04 -3.36 -9.41
C ASN A 165 21.39 -3.98 -8.04
N ASN A 166 21.81 -3.15 -7.07
CA ASN A 166 22.18 -3.58 -5.73
C ASN A 166 21.02 -3.52 -4.74
N GLY A 167 19.79 -3.23 -5.19
CA GLY A 167 18.61 -3.11 -4.33
C GLY A 167 18.50 -1.77 -3.57
N VAL A 168 19.41 -0.81 -3.82
CA VAL A 168 19.35 0.51 -3.18
C VAL A 168 18.24 1.36 -3.82
N PRO A 169 17.33 1.95 -3.04
CA PRO A 169 16.24 2.77 -3.58
C PRO A 169 16.75 4.12 -4.10
N LEU A 170 16.39 4.45 -5.34
CA LEU A 170 16.65 5.74 -5.99
C LEU A 170 15.44 6.66 -5.96
N TYR A 171 14.24 6.10 -6.15
CA TYR A 171 13.00 6.86 -6.17
C TYR A 171 11.90 6.17 -5.36
N GLU A 172 11.03 6.97 -4.77
CA GLU A 172 9.83 6.54 -4.06
C GLU A 172 8.60 7.23 -4.64
N TYR A 173 7.54 6.45 -4.85
CA TYR A 173 6.25 6.97 -5.28
C TYR A 173 5.40 7.32 -4.06
N ARG A 174 5.19 8.62 -3.82
CA ARG A 174 4.56 9.15 -2.60
C ARG A 174 3.97 10.54 -2.83
N TYR A 175 3.23 11.03 -1.84
CA TYR A 175 2.93 12.46 -1.76
C TYR A 175 4.17 13.28 -1.35
N PRO A 176 4.22 14.58 -1.68
CA PRO A 176 5.30 15.45 -1.22
C PRO A 176 5.36 15.48 0.31
N LYS A 177 6.59 15.49 0.83
CA LYS A 177 6.82 15.70 2.27
C LYS A 177 6.56 17.18 2.56
N ASN A 178 6.03 17.48 3.75
CA ASN A 178 5.83 18.84 4.26
C ASN A 178 4.73 19.68 3.57
N THR A 179 3.68 19.04 3.04
CA THR A 179 2.44 19.73 2.66
C THR A 179 1.28 19.29 3.55
N ASN A 180 0.39 20.22 3.87
CA ASN A 180 -0.88 19.93 4.56
C ASN A 180 -2.04 19.73 3.56
N VAL A 181 -1.78 19.97 2.27
CA VAL A 181 -2.76 19.80 1.20
C VAL A 181 -2.37 18.56 0.41
N ILE A 182 -3.24 17.55 0.41
CA ILE A 182 -3.06 16.33 -0.39
C ILE A 182 -3.86 16.53 -1.67
N SER A 183 -3.19 16.80 -2.78
CA SER A 183 -3.80 16.77 -4.12
C SER A 183 -3.49 15.45 -4.82
N HIS A 184 -4.46 14.90 -5.55
CA HIS A 184 -4.24 13.68 -6.35
C HIS A 184 -3.13 13.86 -7.40
N ASP A 185 -2.96 15.09 -7.90
CA ASP A 185 -1.94 15.44 -8.89
C ASP A 185 -0.52 15.48 -8.31
N GLU A 186 -0.39 15.41 -6.98
CA GLU A 186 0.91 15.42 -6.30
C GLU A 186 1.47 14.02 -6.04
N LEU A 187 0.70 12.96 -6.32
CA LEU A 187 1.17 11.59 -6.16
C LEU A 187 2.09 11.21 -7.33
N LYS A 188 3.40 11.34 -7.11
CA LYS A 188 4.43 11.10 -8.13
C LYS A 188 5.71 10.50 -7.56
N TRP A 189 6.68 10.26 -8.42
CA TRP A 189 8.00 9.75 -8.04
C TRP A 189 8.88 10.89 -7.52
N TYR A 190 9.49 10.67 -6.36
CA TYR A 190 10.45 11.58 -5.74
C TYR A 190 11.79 10.87 -5.57
N PRO A 191 12.91 11.56 -5.82
CA PRO A 191 14.21 11.00 -5.48
C PRO A 191 14.30 10.74 -3.98
N VAL A 192 14.98 9.66 -3.60
CA VAL A 192 15.35 9.40 -2.22
C VAL A 192 16.60 10.21 -1.93
N ASP A 193 16.55 11.07 -0.91
CA ASP A 193 17.75 11.78 -0.44
C ASP A 193 18.78 10.76 0.02
N SER A 194 19.88 10.67 -0.73
CA SER A 194 20.99 9.74 -0.45
C SER A 194 21.67 10.03 0.89
N SER A 195 21.56 11.26 1.41
CA SER A 195 22.02 11.65 2.75
C SER A 195 21.25 10.96 3.89
N LEU A 196 20.00 10.56 3.66
CA LEU A 196 19.19 9.84 4.66
C LEU A 196 19.45 8.32 4.64
N LEU A 197 20.04 7.80 3.56
CA LEU A 197 20.38 6.37 3.45
C LEU A 197 21.70 6.06 4.16
N SER A 198 22.66 6.99 4.21
CA SER A 198 23.94 6.82 4.93
C SER A 198 23.81 6.77 6.46
N GLU A 199 22.73 7.27 7.04
CA GLU A 199 22.46 7.12 8.49
C GLU A 199 21.97 5.71 8.86
N SER A 200 21.50 4.91 7.89
CA SER A 200 20.88 3.61 8.16
C SER A 200 21.81 2.39 7.98
N ILE A 201 23.03 2.59 7.47
CA ILE A 201 23.91 1.48 7.03
C ILE A 201 25.27 1.47 7.75
N ASN A 202 25.54 2.37 8.70
CA ASN A 202 26.71 2.19 9.56
C ASN A 202 26.36 1.18 10.65
N GLU A 203 26.83 -0.05 10.43
CA GLU A 203 26.86 -1.17 11.36
C GLU A 203 27.17 -0.68 12.78
N SER A 204 26.14 -0.60 13.62
CA SER A 204 26.32 -0.54 15.06
C SER A 204 26.69 -1.93 15.53
N PRO A 205 27.73 -2.09 16.37
CA PRO A 205 28.04 -3.38 16.98
C PRO A 205 26.78 -3.87 17.69
N THR A 206 26.32 -5.06 17.31
CA THR A 206 25.22 -5.74 17.99
C THR A 206 25.69 -6.08 19.39
N ILE A 207 25.40 -5.22 20.36
CA ILE A 207 25.49 -5.60 21.77
C ILE A 207 24.22 -6.39 22.05
N GLU A 208 24.31 -7.71 22.01
CA GLU A 208 23.26 -8.56 22.59
C GLU A 208 23.21 -8.27 24.09
N TYR A 209 22.22 -7.49 24.51
CA TYR A 209 21.95 -7.29 25.92
C TYR A 209 21.22 -8.53 26.45
N THR A 210 21.95 -9.45 27.09
CA THR A 210 21.40 -10.62 27.81
C THR A 210 21.06 -10.27 29.26
N GLY A 211 20.42 -9.13 29.48
CA GLY A 211 20.22 -8.57 30.82
C GLY A 211 18.79 -8.17 31.12
N TYR A 212 18.26 -8.78 32.18
CA TYR A 212 16.97 -8.58 32.84
C TYR A 212 15.74 -9.28 32.22
N ASN A 213 15.25 -10.28 32.99
CA ASN A 213 13.95 -10.89 32.79
C ASN A 213 12.87 -9.80 32.83
N PRO A 214 11.93 -9.74 31.87
CA PRO A 214 10.82 -8.81 31.94
C PRO A 214 10.03 -9.07 33.23
N GLU A 215 9.80 -8.02 34.02
CA GLU A 215 8.89 -8.12 35.15
C GLU A 215 7.47 -8.23 34.62
N THR A 216 6.82 -9.38 34.87
CA THR A 216 5.39 -9.53 34.62
C THR A 216 4.65 -8.81 35.75
N ILE A 217 4.01 -7.68 35.42
CA ILE A 217 3.21 -6.94 36.40
C ILE A 217 1.77 -7.46 36.32
N SER A 218 1.16 -7.74 37.48
CA SER A 218 -0.26 -8.12 37.54
C SER A 218 -1.14 -7.06 36.87
N ALA A 219 -2.13 -7.49 36.09
CA ALA A 219 -3.06 -6.60 35.39
C ALA A 219 -3.84 -5.66 36.34
N ASP A 220 -3.97 -6.02 37.61
CA ASP A 220 -4.61 -5.20 38.65
C ASP A 220 -3.71 -4.04 39.14
N TYR A 221 -2.45 -4.02 38.75
CA TYR A 221 -1.46 -3.02 39.12
C TYR A 221 -1.02 -2.25 37.89
N ILE A 222 -1.92 -1.46 37.31
CA ILE A 222 -1.51 -0.36 36.42
C ILE A 222 -0.85 0.66 37.35
N PRO A 223 0.49 0.77 37.40
CA PRO A 223 1.14 1.70 38.30
C PRO A 223 0.86 3.09 37.74
N ASN A 224 -0.19 3.71 38.26
CA ASN A 224 -0.55 5.10 38.07
C ASN A 224 -0.47 5.55 36.60
N ILE A 225 -1.55 5.39 35.84
CA ILE A 225 -1.63 5.82 34.43
C ILE A 225 -1.30 7.32 34.26
N GLU A 226 -1.36 8.12 35.35
CA GLU A 226 -0.92 9.52 35.42
C GLU A 226 0.60 9.71 35.58
N ALA A 227 1.36 8.63 35.83
CA ALA A 227 2.83 8.63 35.88
C ALA A 227 3.47 8.31 34.53
N VAL A 228 2.66 7.85 33.55
CA VAL A 228 3.02 7.76 32.14
C VAL A 228 2.29 8.92 31.46
N ILE A 229 3.02 9.82 30.81
CA ILE A 229 2.38 10.89 30.04
C ILE A 229 1.68 10.24 28.82
N GLU A 230 0.35 10.33 28.75
CA GLU A 230 -0.50 9.88 27.62
C GLU A 230 -0.16 10.58 26.29
N MET A 231 -0.41 10.05 25.08
CA MET A 231 -0.64 8.68 24.58
C MET A 231 -0.66 8.74 23.04
N TYR A 232 -0.07 7.76 22.34
CA TYR A 232 -0.61 7.33 21.04
C TYR A 232 -1.53 6.13 21.31
N VAL A 233 -2.84 6.34 21.21
CA VAL A 233 -3.80 5.22 21.10
C VAL A 233 -3.72 4.74 19.65
N ILE A 234 -3.09 3.60 19.41
CA ILE A 234 -3.16 2.93 18.11
C ILE A 234 -4.48 2.16 18.11
N THR A 235 -5.57 2.80 17.70
CA THR A 235 -6.86 2.12 17.54
C THR A 235 -6.78 1.13 16.37
N PRO A 236 -7.33 -0.09 16.47
CA PRO A 236 -6.95 -1.23 15.61
C PRO A 236 -7.49 -1.21 14.18
N GLN A 237 -7.91 -0.07 13.63
CA GLN A 237 -8.60 -0.05 12.33
C GLN A 237 -7.71 -0.38 11.13
N ALA A 238 -6.38 -0.41 11.30
CA ALA A 238 -5.43 -0.74 10.23
C ALA A 238 -4.80 -2.15 10.34
N TYR A 239 -5.17 -2.96 11.34
CA TYR A 239 -4.56 -4.26 11.61
C TYR A 239 -5.61 -5.35 11.66
N THR A 240 -5.63 -6.23 10.66
CA THR A 240 -6.43 -7.48 10.65
C THR A 240 -5.67 -8.65 11.28
N ASP A 241 -4.49 -8.39 11.83
CA ASP A 241 -3.55 -9.39 12.29
C ASP A 241 -3.78 -9.56 13.78
N HIS A 242 -4.72 -10.44 14.16
CA HIS A 242 -5.08 -11.09 15.45
C HIS A 242 -4.34 -10.79 16.79
N TRP A 243 -3.70 -9.64 16.96
CA TRP A 243 -2.79 -9.32 18.05
C TRP A 243 -3.14 -7.92 18.57
N ASN A 244 -4.11 -7.83 19.47
CA ASN A 244 -4.54 -6.55 20.06
C ASN A 244 -3.49 -6.08 21.09
N TRP A 245 -2.37 -5.55 20.63
CA TRP A 245 -1.38 -4.93 21.50
C TRP A 245 -1.56 -3.42 21.53
N ASN A 246 -1.43 -2.86 22.72
CA ASN A 246 -1.15 -1.44 22.89
C ASN A 246 0.26 -1.29 23.42
N ILE A 247 0.98 -0.30 22.87
CA ILE A 247 2.38 -0.07 23.17
C ILE A 247 2.58 1.40 23.48
N ILE A 248 3.22 1.67 24.62
CA ILE A 248 3.52 3.01 25.09
C ILE A 248 5.02 3.11 25.35
N ALA A 249 5.58 4.30 25.11
CA ALA A 249 6.97 4.61 25.39
C ALA A 249 7.09 5.94 26.13
N GLY A 250 8.14 6.11 26.93
CA GLY A 250 8.42 7.32 27.69
C GLY A 250 9.69 7.19 28.52
N ASN A 251 9.73 7.86 29.67
CA ASN A 251 10.76 7.70 30.69
C ASN A 251 10.17 7.36 32.07
N GLU A 252 11.01 6.86 32.96
CA GLU A 252 10.63 6.60 34.34
C GLU A 252 10.47 7.93 35.10
N LYS A 253 9.34 8.10 35.80
CA LYS A 253 9.07 9.32 36.57
C LYS A 253 10.08 9.54 37.71
N SER A 254 10.49 8.45 38.37
CA SER A 254 11.49 8.46 39.45
C SER A 254 12.91 8.68 38.92
N ASP A 255 13.19 8.25 37.69
CA ASP A 255 14.49 8.42 37.05
C ASP A 255 14.31 8.81 35.57
N PRO A 256 14.26 10.13 35.28
CA PRO A 256 14.10 10.63 33.92
C PRO A 256 15.24 10.25 32.97
N SER A 257 16.32 9.63 33.46
CA SER A 257 17.40 9.10 32.63
C SER A 257 17.13 7.68 32.12
N VAL A 258 16.11 6.99 32.63
CA VAL A 258 15.72 5.64 32.21
C VAL A 258 14.51 5.72 31.28
N GLY A 259 14.65 5.18 30.07
CA GLY A 259 13.54 5.03 29.14
C GLY A 259 12.65 3.86 29.49
N ILE A 260 11.36 3.93 29.16
CA ILE A 260 10.41 2.84 29.36
C ILE A 260 9.68 2.51 28.06
N VAL A 261 9.46 1.22 27.82
CA VAL A 261 8.52 0.71 26.81
C VAL A 261 7.61 -0.29 27.50
N VAL A 262 6.30 -0.10 27.40
CA VAL A 262 5.32 -1.02 27.97
C VAL A 262 4.43 -1.56 26.86
N ALA A 263 4.32 -2.88 26.79
CA ALA A 263 3.40 -3.58 25.90
C ALA A 263 2.35 -4.31 26.74
N TYR A 264 1.09 -4.24 26.34
CA TYR A 264 0.04 -5.05 26.94
C TYR A 264 -0.92 -5.63 25.90
N TYR A 265 -1.35 -6.86 26.17
CA TYR A 265 -2.25 -7.63 25.30
C TYR A 265 -3.70 -7.47 25.74
N ILE A 266 -4.58 -7.23 24.77
CA ILE A 266 -6.02 -7.09 24.97
C ILE A 266 -6.74 -8.31 24.36
N GLN A 267 -7.58 -8.99 25.13
CA GLN A 267 -8.45 -10.02 24.57
C GLN A 267 -9.63 -9.39 23.82
N GLU A 268 -10.01 -9.96 22.68
CA GLU A 268 -11.17 -9.51 21.88
C GLU A 268 -12.45 -9.41 22.71
N ASN A 269 -12.63 -10.32 23.68
CA ASN A 269 -13.83 -10.38 24.52
C ASN A 269 -13.81 -9.43 25.74
N THR A 270 -12.66 -8.81 26.06
CA THR A 270 -12.53 -7.84 27.15
C THR A 270 -11.65 -6.66 26.72
N PRO A 271 -12.12 -5.83 25.77
CA PRO A 271 -11.30 -4.81 25.11
C PRO A 271 -10.71 -3.74 26.04
N ASN A 272 -11.26 -3.61 27.26
CA ASN A 272 -10.85 -2.61 28.25
C ASN A 272 -10.00 -3.19 29.40
N LYS A 273 -9.59 -4.48 29.31
CA LYS A 273 -8.79 -5.12 30.35
C LYS A 273 -7.54 -5.75 29.75
N PRO A 274 -6.33 -5.22 30.04
CA PRO A 274 -5.10 -5.89 29.65
C PRO A 274 -5.02 -7.24 30.34
N GLN A 275 -4.70 -8.30 29.60
CA GLN A 275 -4.53 -9.64 30.16
C GLN A 275 -3.17 -9.78 30.89
N PHE A 276 -2.13 -9.19 30.30
CA PHE A 276 -0.80 -9.11 30.89
C PHE A 276 -0.06 -7.87 30.39
N MET A 277 0.79 -7.32 31.25
CA MET A 277 1.59 -6.12 30.99
C MET A 277 3.06 -6.47 31.13
N ILE A 278 3.85 -6.06 30.14
CA ILE A 278 5.29 -6.28 30.12
C ILE A 278 5.98 -4.92 29.97
N LYS A 279 6.80 -4.59 30.96
CA LYS A 279 7.60 -3.37 31.02
C LYS A 279 9.06 -3.69 30.69
N HIS A 280 9.63 -2.94 29.76
CA HIS A 280 11.06 -2.92 29.46
C HIS A 280 11.65 -1.56 29.85
N THR A 281 12.79 -1.59 30.53
CA THR A 281 13.56 -0.38 30.87
C THR A 281 14.79 -0.27 30.00
N ILE A 282 15.12 0.96 29.61
CA ILE A 282 16.29 1.26 28.77
C ILE A 282 17.18 2.24 29.54
N PRO A 283 18.19 1.73 30.28
CA PRO A 283 19.06 2.58 31.11
C PRO A 283 19.74 3.66 30.28
N GLY A 284 19.71 4.90 30.77
CA GLY A 284 20.38 6.02 30.12
C GLY A 284 19.70 6.56 28.87
N ALA A 285 18.57 6.00 28.41
CA ALA A 285 17.86 6.50 27.23
C ALA A 285 17.14 7.84 27.48
N GLY A 286 16.68 8.10 28.69
CA GLY A 286 15.76 9.19 28.99
C GLY A 286 14.41 9.03 28.29
N GLU A 287 13.78 10.12 27.86
CA GLU A 287 12.47 10.07 27.18
C GLU A 287 12.57 9.33 25.84
N VAL A 288 11.86 8.21 25.73
CA VAL A 288 11.79 7.40 24.51
C VAL A 288 10.49 7.68 23.76
N LEU A 289 10.61 7.97 22.47
CA LEU A 289 9.52 8.20 21.53
C LEU A 289 9.46 7.07 20.50
N ILE A 290 8.24 6.69 20.13
CA ILE A 290 8.02 5.79 18.99
C ILE A 290 8.07 6.62 17.70
N THR A 291 8.93 6.22 16.76
CA THR A 291 9.14 6.94 15.49
C THR A 291 8.60 6.20 14.27
N GLY A 292 8.23 4.92 14.42
CA GLY A 292 7.64 4.15 13.34
C GLY A 292 7.47 2.66 13.67
N PHE A 293 6.99 1.92 12.68
CA PHE A 293 6.69 0.49 12.78
C PHE A 293 7.07 -0.24 11.48
N SER A 294 7.50 -1.50 11.59
CA SER A 294 7.70 -2.44 10.48
C SER A 294 7.38 -3.86 10.96
N GLY A 295 6.19 -4.36 10.62
CA GLY A 295 5.72 -5.68 11.08
C GLY A 295 5.61 -5.72 12.61
N ALA A 296 6.32 -6.67 13.23
CA ALA A 296 6.40 -6.81 14.69
C ALA A 296 7.43 -5.87 15.34
N THR A 297 8.18 -5.09 14.55
CA THR A 297 9.25 -4.22 15.05
C THR A 297 8.79 -2.77 15.13
N ILE A 298 9.12 -2.13 16.24
CA ILE A 298 8.85 -0.72 16.55
C ILE A 298 10.18 0.01 16.59
N TYR A 299 10.24 1.20 16.00
CA TYR A 299 11.42 2.05 16.05
C TYR A 299 11.30 3.06 17.19
N LEU A 300 12.37 3.17 17.98
CA LEU A 300 12.46 3.99 19.17
C LEU A 300 13.53 5.06 18.98
N LYS A 301 13.29 6.27 19.52
CA LYS A 301 14.26 7.36 19.53
C LYS A 301 14.20 8.11 20.84
N SER A 302 15.36 8.55 21.33
CA SER A 302 15.48 9.50 22.43
C SER A 302 16.52 10.58 22.06
N GLN A 303 16.75 11.54 22.96
CA GLN A 303 17.88 12.46 22.84
C GLN A 303 19.24 11.76 22.97
N LYS A 304 19.27 10.59 23.62
CA LYS A 304 20.50 9.88 24.02
C LYS A 304 20.79 8.63 23.21
N GLY A 305 19.95 8.29 22.24
CA GLY A 305 20.10 7.08 21.44
C GLY A 305 18.87 6.75 20.62
N HIS A 306 18.94 5.63 19.90
CA HIS A 306 17.86 5.05 19.13
C HIS A 306 17.85 3.54 19.31
N GLY A 307 16.75 2.88 18.95
CA GLY A 307 16.66 1.44 19.08
C GLY A 307 15.44 0.86 18.41
N THR A 308 15.25 -0.44 18.59
CA THR A 308 14.08 -1.17 18.12
C THR A 308 13.46 -1.98 19.26
N PHE A 309 12.16 -2.19 19.18
CA PHE A 309 11.43 -3.13 20.03
C PHE A 309 10.66 -4.10 19.15
N THR A 310 11.02 -5.38 19.21
CA THR A 310 10.41 -6.42 18.37
C THR A 310 9.49 -7.30 19.20
N LEU A 311 8.20 -7.30 18.89
CA LEU A 311 7.21 -8.18 19.52
C LEU A 311 7.47 -9.64 19.13
N THR A 312 7.48 -10.53 20.12
CA THR A 312 7.55 -11.98 19.88
C THR A 312 6.19 -12.53 19.48
N PRO A 313 6.10 -13.44 18.48
CA PRO A 313 4.88 -14.20 18.21
C PRO A 313 4.38 -14.89 19.50
N ASN A 314 3.07 -14.92 19.71
CA ASN A 314 2.41 -15.54 20.88
C ASN A 314 2.46 -14.75 22.18
N GLY A 315 3.17 -13.61 22.23
CA GLY A 315 3.09 -12.68 23.37
C GLY A 315 3.72 -13.16 24.68
N GLU A 316 4.21 -14.40 24.74
CA GLU A 316 4.68 -15.03 25.98
C GLU A 316 5.89 -14.31 26.61
N ASN A 317 6.68 -13.58 25.83
CA ASN A 317 7.88 -12.89 26.32
C ASN A 317 7.86 -11.37 26.14
N GLY A 318 6.77 -10.78 25.65
CA GLY A 318 6.61 -9.32 25.56
C GLY A 318 7.65 -8.58 24.74
N GLY A 319 8.28 -9.25 23.77
CA GLY A 319 9.23 -8.63 22.84
C GLY A 319 10.65 -8.42 23.38
N LYS A 320 11.55 -7.99 22.48
CA LYS A 320 12.96 -7.69 22.76
C LYS A 320 13.27 -6.25 22.40
N VAL A 321 13.97 -5.53 23.28
CA VAL A 321 14.53 -4.21 22.99
C VAL A 321 16.00 -4.35 22.56
N ASP A 322 16.36 -3.76 21.42
CA ASP A 322 17.75 -3.54 21.01
C ASP A 322 18.01 -2.02 20.99
N TRP A 323 19.02 -1.55 21.72
CA TRP A 323 19.27 -0.11 21.93
C TRP A 323 20.70 0.31 21.64
N THR A 324 20.86 1.45 20.95
CA THR A 324 22.13 2.04 20.55
C THR A 324 22.23 3.48 21.09
N PRO A 325 23.16 3.77 22.03
CA PRO A 325 23.41 5.14 22.50
C PRO A 325 23.98 6.03 21.39
N ASN A 326 23.65 7.33 21.43
CA ASN A 326 24.35 8.33 20.63
C ASN A 326 25.75 8.55 21.22
N SER A 327 26.79 8.45 20.38
CA SER A 327 28.20 8.65 20.75
C SER A 327 28.53 10.06 21.19
#